data_AF-A0A7X6Z5G8-F1
#
_entry.id   AF-A0A7X6Z5G8-F1
#
_cell.length_a   1.000
_cell.length_b   1.000
_cell.length_c   1.000
_cell.angle_alpha   90.00
_cell.angle_beta   90.00
_cell.angle_gamma   90.00
#
_symmetry.space_group_name_H-M   'P 1'
#
loop_
_entity.id
_entity.type
_entity.pdbx_description
1 polymer ?
#
loop_
_entity_poly.entity_id
_entity_poly.type
_entity_poly.pdbx_seq_one_letter_code
_entity_poly.pdbx_strand_id
1 'polypeptide(L)' 'MVTTESTPKARPKQVAEHFSISAMTLWRWAQNPDFPKPLKRGGVVLYDIAAIENWLEGAKK' A
#
# COMPACT_ATOMS: atom_id res chain seq x y z
N MET A 1 23.46 0.90 -7.98
CA MET A 1 23.13 1.15 -6.56
C MET A 1 21.71 1.66 -6.53
N VAL A 2 20.71 0.79 -6.38
CA VAL A 2 19.33 1.26 -6.22
C VAL A 2 19.17 1.67 -4.76
N THR A 3 19.14 2.98 -4.56
CA THR A 3 18.93 3.66 -3.30
C THR A 3 17.71 3.05 -2.62
N THR A 4 17.87 2.56 -1.39
CA THR A 4 16.74 2.24 -0.52
C THR A 4 16.05 3.55 -0.18
N GLU A 5 15.18 4.01 -1.07
CA GLU A 5 14.33 5.16 -0.82
C GLU A 5 13.47 4.84 0.40
N SER A 6 13.44 5.79 1.32
CA SER A 6 12.84 5.69 2.64
C SER A 6 11.33 5.78 2.50
N THR A 7 10.72 4.82 1.82
CA THR A 7 9.30 4.85 1.51
C THR A 7 8.49 4.64 2.78
N PRO A 8 7.49 5.49 3.08
CA PRO A 8 6.72 5.38 4.30
C PRO A 8 5.91 4.07 4.29
N LYS A 9 6.43 3.08 5.04
CA LYS A 9 5.76 1.81 5.29
C LYS A 9 4.74 2.02 6.40
N ALA A 10 3.49 2.12 6.03
CA ALA A 10 2.40 2.46 6.92
C ALA A 10 1.57 1.22 7.28
N ARG A 11 1.01 1.22 8.49
CA ARG A 11 0.05 0.19 8.92
C ARG A 11 -1.24 0.32 8.10
N PRO A 12 -2.07 -0.74 8.02
CA PRO A 12 -3.28 -0.73 7.20
C PRO A 12 -4.23 0.42 7.59
N LYS A 13 -4.31 0.75 8.88
CA LYS A 13 -5.09 1.90 9.38
C LYS A 13 -4.57 3.24 8.85
N GLN A 14 -3.26 3.46 8.94
CA GLN A 14 -2.64 4.70 8.47
C GLN A 14 -2.76 4.87 6.96
N VAL A 15 -2.68 3.77 6.20
CA VAL A 15 -2.89 3.76 4.75
C VAL A 15 -4.34 4.13 4.43
N ALA A 16 -5.29 3.52 5.15
CA ALA A 16 -6.71 3.83 4.98
C ALA A 16 -7.01 5.31 5.28
N GLU A 17 -6.44 5.87 6.35
CA GLU A 17 -6.55 7.30 6.69
C GLU A 17 -5.90 8.19 5.63
N HIS A 18 -4.70 7.84 5.16
CA HIS A 18 -3.96 8.62 4.16
C HIS A 18 -4.72 8.74 2.83
N PHE A 19 -5.29 7.63 2.36
CA PHE A 19 -6.09 7.60 1.13
C PHE A 19 -7.56 7.98 1.37
N SER A 20 -7.95 8.31 2.60
CA SER A 20 -9.35 8.57 2.99
C SER A 20 -10.32 7.44 2.56
N ILE A 21 -9.88 6.20 2.68
CA ILE A 21 -10.66 5.00 2.34
C ILE A 21 -11.00 4.16 3.57
N SER A 22 -11.95 3.24 3.41
CA SER A 22 -12.22 2.24 4.44
C SER A 22 -11.16 1.13 4.44
N ALA A 23 -10.94 0.48 5.59
CA ALA A 23 -10.11 -0.72 5.69
C ALA A 23 -10.60 -1.85 4.78
N MET A 24 -11.91 -1.91 4.51
CA MET A 24 -12.51 -2.86 3.58
C MET A 24 -12.09 -2.59 2.12
N THR A 25 -12.00 -1.32 1.72
CA THR A 25 -11.49 -0.92 0.41
C THR A 25 -10.04 -1.36 0.25
N LEU A 26 -9.22 -1.10 1.28
CA LEU A 26 -7.82 -1.54 1.30
C LEU A 26 -7.70 -3.08 1.22
N TRP A 27 -8.57 -3.82 1.90
CA TRP A 27 -8.62 -5.28 1.81
C TRP A 27 -9.03 -5.78 0.42
N ARG A 28 -9.97 -5.11 -0.26
CA ARG A 28 -10.32 -5.39 -1.66
C ARG A 28 -9.13 -5.15 -2.57
N TRP A 29 -8.40 -4.05 -2.39
CA TRP A 29 -7.20 -3.79 -3.15
C TRP A 29 -6.14 -4.87 -2.92
N ALA A 30 -5.93 -5.29 -1.68
CA ALA A 30 -4.99 -6.37 -1.36
C ALA A 30 -5.33 -7.74 -1.97
N GLN A 31 -6.56 -7.93 -2.47
CA GLN A 31 -6.94 -9.13 -3.23
C GLN A 31 -6.62 -9.01 -4.73
N ASN A 32 -6.38 -7.81 -5.25
CA ASN A 32 -5.98 -7.63 -6.64
C ASN A 32 -4.54 -8.14 -6.83
N PRO A 33 -4.26 -8.95 -7.86
CA PRO A 33 -2.93 -9.49 -8.12
C PRO A 33 -1.92 -8.40 -8.50
N ASP A 34 -2.39 -7.31 -9.11
CA ASP A 34 -1.58 -6.14 -9.49
C ASP A 34 -1.27 -5.20 -8.33
N PHE A 35 -1.93 -5.39 -7.17
CA PHE A 35 -1.73 -4.52 -6.04
C PHE A 35 -0.35 -4.75 -5.39
N PRO A 36 0.35 -3.68 -4.97
CA PRO A 36 1.66 -3.80 -4.34
C PRO A 36 1.63 -4.73 -3.13
N LYS A 37 2.54 -5.71 -3.13
CA LYS A 37 2.60 -6.73 -2.09
C LYS A 37 2.89 -6.08 -0.73
N PRO A 38 2.03 -6.28 0.28
CA PRO A 38 2.32 -5.80 1.62
C PRO A 38 3.53 -6.51 2.20
N LEU A 39 4.39 -5.74 2.88
CA LEU A 39 5.50 -6.27 3.65
C LEU A 39 5.00 -6.76 5.00
N LYS A 40 4.98 -8.08 5.20
CA LYS A 40 4.73 -8.67 6.52
C LYS A 40 6.02 -8.71 7.32
N ARG A 41 6.06 -7.99 8.44
CA ARG A 41 7.14 -8.07 9.42
C ARG A 41 6.55 -8.58 10.74
N GLY A 42 6.70 -9.88 10.98
CA GLY A 42 6.07 -10.56 12.12
C GLY A 42 4.53 -10.53 12.02
N GLY A 43 3.85 -10.09 13.08
CA GLY A 43 2.39 -9.95 13.14
C GLY A 43 1.84 -8.66 12.51
N VAL A 44 2.69 -7.78 11.98
CA VAL A 44 2.27 -6.50 11.40
C VAL A 44 2.41 -6.54 9.88
N VAL A 45 1.32 -6.18 9.21
CA VAL A 45 1.27 -5.96 7.76
C VAL A 45 1.56 -4.48 7.50
N LEU A 46 2.60 -4.19 6.73
CA LEU A 46 2.95 -2.84 6.32
C LEU A 46 2.70 -2.70 4.82
N TYR A 47 2.05 -1.62 4.44
CA TYR A 47 1.87 -1.25 3.04
C TYR A 47 2.77 -0.07 2.71
N ASP A 48 3.28 -0.11 1.48
CA ASP A 48 4.06 0.97 0.92
C ASP A 48 3.10 1.98 0.27
N ILE A 49 3.03 3.20 0.80
CA ILE A 49 2.12 4.22 0.30
C ILE A 49 2.47 4.63 -1.13
N ALA A 50 3.75 4.87 -1.42
CA ALA A 50 4.16 5.33 -2.75
C ALA A 50 3.91 4.25 -3.82
N ALA A 51 4.08 2.97 -3.48
CA ALA A 51 3.73 1.87 -4.37
C ALA A 51 2.22 1.82 -4.66
N ILE A 52 1.38 2.13 -3.66
CA ILE A 52 -0.08 2.21 -3.83
C ILE A 52 -0.45 3.42 -4.69
N GLU A 53 0.18 4.58 -4.47
CA GLU A 53 -0.04 5.78 -5.30
C GLU A 53 0.28 5.50 -6.76
N ASN A 54 1.45 4.94 -7.05
CA ASN A 54 1.84 4.58 -8.42
C ASN A 54 0.89 3.55 -9.05
N TRP A 55 0.37 2.60 -8.27
CA TRP A 55 -0.66 1.67 -8.74
C TRP A 55 -1.98 2.38 -9.06
N LEU A 56 -2.43 3.31 -8.22
CA LEU A 56 -3.63 4.11 -8.45
C LEU A 56 -3.49 5.02 -9.67
N GLU A 57 -2.32 5.63 -9.88
CA GLU A 57 -2.01 6.43 -11.06
C GLU A 57 -2.00 5.57 -12.33
N GLY A 58 -1.40 4.38 -12.29
CA GLY A 58 -1.40 3.43 -13.40
C GLY A 58 -2.78 2.89 -13.74
N ALA A 59 -3.67 2.75 -12.74
CA ALA A 59 -5.06 2.32 -12.94
C ALA A 59 -5.95 3.38 -13.61
N LYS A 60 -5.50 4.65 -13.73
CA LYS A 60 -6.27 5.75 -14.31
C LYS A 60 -6.17 5.84 -15.85
N LYS A 61 -5.67 4.80 -16.53
CA LYS A 61 -5.42 4.86 -17.97
C LYS A 61 -6.55 4.28 -18.81
#